data_AF-X1IV48-F1
#
_entry.id   AF-X1IV48-F1
#
_cell.length_a   1.000
_cell.length_b   1.000
_cell.length_c   1.000
_cell.angle_alpha   90.00
_cell.angle_beta   90.00
_cell.angle_gamma   90.00
#
_symmetry.space_group_name_H-M   'P 1'
#
loop_
_entity.id
_entity.type
_entity.pdbx_description
1 polymer ?
#
loop_
_entity_poly.entity_id
_entity_poly.type
_entity_poly.pdbx_seq_one_letter_code
_entity_poly.pdbx_strand_id
1 'polypeptide(L)'
;VHIGGFISALLSFSNTIIGEETGAKLKEINFGNQQFYVISKSNVVFAFLVENMNQLLQRYMYLIADEFLFDFRNYIKEFNGDVTPFNEFESKINQYFII
;
A
#
# COMPACT_ATOMS: atom_id res chain seq x y z
N VAL A 1 2.08 15.97 12.29
CA VAL A 1 1.96 15.45 10.91
C VAL A 1 0.53 15.69 10.44
N HIS A 2 0.31 16.51 9.42
CA HIS A 2 -1.03 16.75 8.89
C HIS A 2 -1.36 15.66 7.86
N ILE A 3 -2.23 14.73 8.23
CA ILE A 3 -2.70 13.64 7.36
C ILE A 3 -3.21 14.17 6.00
N GLY A 4 -3.75 15.39 5.96
CA GLY A 4 -4.17 16.04 4.72
C GLY A 4 -3.02 16.29 3.72
N GLY A 5 -1.82 16.62 4.19
CA GLY A 5 -0.65 16.78 3.31
C GLY A 5 -0.20 15.46 2.69
N PHE A 6 -0.28 14.38 3.47
CA PHE A 6 0.02 13.02 3.01
C PHE A 6 -1.01 12.52 2.00
N ILE A 7 -2.30 12.68 2.26
CA ILE A 7 -3.37 12.29 1.33
C ILE A 7 -3.27 13.06 0.01
N SER A 8 -3.00 14.37 0.06
CA SER A 8 -2.77 15.17 -1.15
C SER A 8 -1.56 14.67 -1.96
N ALA A 9 -0.48 14.28 -1.28
CA ALA A 9 0.69 13.73 -1.94
C ALA A 9 0.45 12.36 -2.57
N LEU A 10 -0.27 11.48 -1.87
CA LEU A 10 -0.73 10.21 -2.41
C LEU A 10 -1.64 10.41 -3.61
N LEU A 11 -2.54 11.41 -3.58
CA LEU A 11 -3.43 11.74 -4.68
C LEU A 11 -2.67 12.29 -5.90
N SER A 12 -1.70 13.18 -5.69
CA SER A 12 -0.82 13.65 -6.78
C SER A 12 0.01 12.51 -7.35
N PHE A 13 0.52 11.63 -6.50
CA PHE A 13 1.28 10.45 -6.91
C PHE A 13 0.40 9.46 -7.69
N SER A 14 -0.82 9.19 -7.21
CA SER A 14 -1.76 8.28 -7.87
C SER A 14 -2.17 8.82 -9.24
N ASN A 15 -2.43 10.12 -9.37
CA ASN A 15 -2.74 10.75 -10.66
C ASN A 15 -1.58 10.68 -11.67
N THR A 16 -0.35 10.50 -11.19
CA THR A 16 0.85 10.36 -12.04
C THR A 16 1.09 8.91 -12.47
N ILE A 17 0.55 7.92 -11.75
CA ILE A 17 0.87 6.49 -11.93
C ILE A 17 -0.33 5.66 -12.39
N ILE A 18 -1.56 6.08 -12.06
CA ILE A 18 -2.79 5.49 -12.58
C ILE A 18 -2.88 5.85 -14.07
N GLY A 19 -2.31 4.98 -14.91
CA GLY A 19 -2.19 5.16 -16.36
C GLY A 19 -0.90 4.59 -16.94
N GLU A 20 0.15 4.45 -16.14
CA GLU A 20 1.39 3.79 -16.54
C GLU A 20 1.44 2.39 -15.91
N GLU A 21 1.14 1.34 -16.68
CA GLU A 21 1.38 -0.06 -16.29
C GLU A 21 2.87 -0.27 -16.03
N THR A 22 3.31 0.03 -14.80
CA THR A 22 4.68 -0.17 -14.36
C THR A 22 4.65 -1.23 -13.30
N GLY A 23 5.10 -2.44 -13.65
CA GLY A 23 5.10 -3.60 -12.77
C GLY A 23 5.64 -3.25 -11.39
N ALA A 24 4.77 -3.31 -10.38
CA ALA A 24 5.00 -3.19 -8.93
C ALA A 24 6.40 -2.70 -8.50
N LYS A 25 6.76 -1.45 -8.81
CA LYS A 25 8.00 -0.83 -8.30
C LYS A 25 7.70 -0.12 -6.99
N LEU A 26 8.42 -0.52 -5.94
CA LEU A 26 8.46 0.21 -4.67
C LEU A 26 9.01 1.62 -4.94
N LYS A 27 8.22 2.66 -4.68
CA LYS A 27 8.65 4.05 -4.76
C LYS A 27 8.76 4.62 -3.34
N GLU A 28 9.90 5.23 -3.04
CA GLU A 28 10.11 5.93 -1.77
C GLU A 28 9.63 7.39 -1.88
N ILE A 29 8.89 7.86 -0.88
CA ILE A 29 8.43 9.24 -0.77
C ILE A 29 8.87 9.77 0.59
N ASN A 30 9.77 10.77 0.57
CA ASN A 30 10.28 11.42 1.77
C ASN A 30 9.35 12.59 2.17
N PHE A 31 8.69 12.49 3.32
CA PHE A 31 7.80 13.52 3.87
C PHE A 31 8.34 14.04 5.21
N GLY A 32 9.15 15.09 5.16
CA GLY A 32 9.83 15.61 6.36
C GLY A 32 10.78 14.55 6.92
N ASN A 33 10.48 14.05 8.13
CA ASN A 33 11.26 13.01 8.81
C ASN A 33 10.66 11.60 8.64
N GLN A 34 9.66 11.43 7.77
CA GLN A 34 8.95 10.17 7.57
C GLN A 34 9.24 9.61 6.18
N GLN A 35 9.61 8.33 6.13
CA GLN A 35 9.84 7.59 4.88
C GLN A 35 8.61 6.75 4.56
N PHE A 36 8.00 7.03 3.41
CA PHE A 36 6.90 6.25 2.89
C PHE A 36 7.36 5.37 1.74
N TYR A 37 6.87 4.15 1.72
CA TYR A 37 7.10 3.21 0.63
C TYR A 37 5.77 2.87 -0.02
N VAL A 38 5.70 3.00 -1.34
CA VAL A 38 4.45 2.83 -2.08
C VAL A 38 4.60 1.74 -3.14
N ILE A 39 3.64 0.82 -3.18
CA ILE A 39 3.50 -0.22 -4.21
C ILE A 39 2.18 0.06 -4.94
N SER A 40 2.23 0.18 -6.26
CA SER A 40 1.03 0.21 -7.11
C SER A 40 0.92 -1.12 -7.84
N LYS A 41 -0.22 -1.80 -7.69
CA LYS A 41 -0.49 -3.07 -8.37
C LYS A 41 -2.00 -3.27 -8.52
N SER A 42 -2.43 -3.68 -9.72
CA SER A 42 -3.84 -4.01 -10.02
C SER A 42 -4.84 -2.91 -9.62
N ASN A 43 -4.50 -1.65 -9.90
CA ASN A 43 -5.28 -0.44 -9.55
C ASN A 43 -5.44 -0.19 -8.04
N VAL A 44 -4.63 -0.85 -7.20
CA VAL A 44 -4.55 -0.60 -5.76
C VAL A 44 -3.19 0.01 -5.43
N VAL A 45 -3.21 1.04 -4.58
CA VAL A 45 -2.01 1.70 -4.05
C VAL A 45 -1.84 1.29 -2.59
N PHE A 46 -0.76 0.60 -2.29
CA PHE A 46 -0.34 0.24 -0.93
C PHE A 46 0.71 1.23 -0.47
N ALA A 47 0.47 1.91 0.65
CA ALA A 47 1.41 2.87 1.23
C ALA A 47 1.80 2.45 2.64
N PHE A 48 3.10 2.37 2.90
CA PHE A 48 3.69 1.94 4.17
C PHE A 48 4.53 3.08 4.74
N LEU A 49 4.26 3.45 5.99
CA LEU A 49 5.14 4.33 6.76
C LEU A 49 6.16 3.47 7.50
N VAL A 50 7.45 3.64 7.21
CA VAL A 50 8.53 2.87 7.83
C VAL A 50 9.63 3.79 8.31
N GLU A 51 10.07 3.59 9.57
CA GLU A 51 11.15 4.40 10.15
C GLU A 51 12.54 3.90 9.75
N ASN A 52 12.75 2.57 9.70
CA ASN A 52 14.03 1.96 9.34
C ASN A 52 13.79 0.78 8.38
N MET A 53 14.00 1.02 7.08
CA MET A 53 13.82 -0.02 6.08
C MET A 53 14.92 -1.08 6.16
N ASN A 54 14.53 -2.34 6.05
CA ASN A 54 15.44 -3.48 5.87
C ASN A 54 14.89 -4.45 4.82
N GLN A 55 15.73 -5.37 4.35
CA GLN A 55 15.35 -6.32 3.28
C GLN A 55 14.14 -7.21 3.67
N LEU A 56 14.00 -7.55 4.95
CA LEU A 56 12.88 -8.38 5.43
C LEU A 56 11.56 -7.59 5.37
N LEU A 57 11.55 -6.35 5.85
CA LEU A 57 10.39 -5.46 5.79
C LEU A 57 9.97 -5.19 4.34
N GLN A 58 10.94 -4.96 3.46
CA GLN A 58 10.67 -4.80 2.03
C GLN A 58 9.96 -6.04 1.47
N ARG A 59 10.43 -7.25 1.81
CA ARG A 59 9.79 -8.49 1.38
C ARG A 59 8.38 -8.63 1.94
N TYR A 60 8.17 -8.28 3.21
CA TYR A 60 6.84 -8.31 3.83
C TYR A 60 5.86 -7.36 3.16
N MET A 61 6.28 -6.15 2.78
CA MET A 61 5.40 -5.22 2.03
C MET A 61 4.88 -5.83 0.73
N TYR A 62 5.76 -6.50 -0.03
CA TYR A 62 5.36 -7.19 -1.26
C TYR A 62 4.42 -8.36 -1.00
N LEU A 63 4.70 -9.17 0.03
CA LEU A 63 3.83 -10.31 0.39
C LEU A 63 2.44 -9.84 0.84
N ILE A 64 2.38 -8.80 1.68
CA ILE A 64 1.12 -8.19 2.13
C ILE A 64 0.31 -7.67 0.93
N ALA A 65 0.94 -6.95 0.00
CA ALA A 65 0.27 -6.46 -1.19
C ALA A 65 -0.27 -7.61 -2.06
N ASP A 66 0.52 -8.67 -2.24
CA ASP A 66 0.14 -9.83 -3.03
C ASP A 66 -1.00 -10.63 -2.40
N GLU A 67 -0.95 -10.86 -1.08
CA GLU A 67 -2.02 -11.53 -0.34
C GLU A 67 -3.33 -10.74 -0.37
N PHE A 68 -3.27 -9.43 -0.16
CA PHE A 68 -4.46 -8.58 -0.25
C PHE A 68 -5.13 -8.69 -1.61
N LEU A 69 -4.33 -8.55 -2.68
CA LEU A 69 -4.85 -8.68 -4.04
C LEU A 69 -5.36 -10.09 -4.30
N PHE A 70 -4.71 -11.12 -3.77
CA PHE A 70 -5.16 -12.49 -3.93
C PHE A 70 -6.54 -12.70 -3.28
N ASP A 71 -6.71 -12.31 -2.03
CA ASP A 71 -7.94 -12.49 -1.26
C ASP A 71 -9.10 -11.68 -1.85
N PHE A 72 -8.85 -10.43 -2.20
CA PHE A 72 -9.91 -9.48 -2.56
C PHE A 72 -10.00 -9.16 -4.06
N ARG A 73 -9.25 -9.87 -4.93
CA ARG A 73 -9.24 -9.63 -6.40
C ARG A 73 -10.61 -9.45 -7.03
N ASN A 74 -11.60 -10.23 -6.61
CA ASN A 74 -12.94 -10.18 -7.18
C ASN A 74 -13.71 -8.95 -6.65
N TYR A 75 -13.54 -8.65 -5.37
CA TYR A 75 -14.17 -7.50 -4.73
C TYR A 75 -13.61 -6.17 -5.24
N ILE A 76 -12.30 -6.08 -5.46
CA ILE A 76 -11.62 -4.88 -5.99
C ILE A 76 -12.09 -4.52 -7.40
N LYS A 77 -12.37 -5.53 -8.25
CA LYS A 77 -12.84 -5.29 -9.64
C LYS A 77 -14.18 -4.56 -9.70
N GLU A 78 -15.04 -4.80 -8.72
CA GLU A 78 -16.38 -4.21 -8.63
C GLU A 78 -16.50 -3.31 -7.40
N PHE A 79 -15.37 -2.70 -6.98
CA PHE A 79 -15.30 -1.93 -5.75
C PHE A 79 -16.27 -0.74 -5.79
N ASN A 80 -17.24 -0.76 -4.87
CA ASN A 80 -18.30 0.24 -4.77
C ASN A 80 -18.05 1.29 -3.67
N GLY A 81 -16.87 1.24 -3.02
CA GLY A 81 -16.51 2.11 -1.90
C GLY A 81 -16.73 1.50 -0.51
N ASP A 82 -17.37 0.33 -0.39
CA ASP A 82 -17.50 -0.36 0.90
C ASP A 82 -16.18 -1.05 1.28
N VAL A 83 -15.55 -0.59 2.36
CA VAL A 83 -14.28 -1.10 2.86
C VAL A 83 -14.43 -2.22 3.89
N THR A 84 -15.65 -2.51 4.34
CA THR A 84 -15.93 -3.47 5.42
C THR A 84 -15.30 -4.85 5.19
N PRO A 85 -15.30 -5.42 3.96
CA PRO A 85 -14.70 -6.74 3.73
C PRO A 85 -13.19 -6.79 3.98
N PHE A 86 -12.50 -5.65 3.93
CA PHE A 86 -11.05 -5.60 4.13
C PHE A 86 -10.65 -5.72 5.60
N ASN A 87 -11.59 -5.57 6.55
CA ASN A 87 -11.29 -5.66 7.98
C ASN A 87 -10.72 -7.03 8.38
N GLU A 88 -11.09 -8.11 7.67
CA GLU A 88 -10.57 -9.46 7.93
C GLU A 88 -9.06 -9.58 7.67
N PHE A 89 -8.52 -8.68 6.84
CA PHE A 89 -7.12 -8.69 6.44
C PHE A 89 -6.15 -8.27 7.56
N GLU A 90 -6.64 -7.55 8.58
CA GLU A 90 -5.84 -7.14 9.74
C GLU A 90 -5.16 -8.34 10.41
N SER A 91 -5.89 -9.45 10.52
CA SER A 91 -5.36 -10.69 11.10
C SER A 91 -4.16 -11.27 10.33
N LYS A 92 -4.10 -11.08 9.01
CA LYS A 92 -2.98 -11.51 8.16
C LYS A 92 -1.80 -10.56 8.27
N ILE A 93 -2.06 -9.25 8.25
CA ILE A 93 -1.02 -8.22 8.48
C ILE A 93 -0.29 -8.51 9.79
N ASN A 94 -1.05 -8.79 10.87
CA ASN A 94 -0.47 -9.04 12.18
C ASN A 94 0.54 -10.20 12.17
N GLN A 95 0.38 -11.23 11.34
CA GLN A 95 1.33 -12.35 11.26
C GLN A 95 2.74 -11.93 10.83
N TYR A 96 2.86 -10.84 10.06
CA TYR A 96 4.15 -10.30 9.61
C TYR A 96 4.86 -9.47 10.69
N PHE A 97 4.14 -9.04 11.72
CA PHE A 97 4.63 -8.16 12.78
C PHE A 97 4.56 -8.79 14.18
N ILE A 98 4.20 -10.07 14.28
CA ILE A 98 4.42 -10.85 15.52
C ILE A 98 5.94 -11.00 15.69
N ILE A 99 6.49 -10.19 16.60
CA ILE A 99 7.85 -10.29 17.16
C ILE A 99 7.76 -11.07 18.46
#